data_AF-A0A3M0P0Y2-F1
#
_entry.id   AF-A0A3M0P0Y2-F1
#
_cell.length_a   1.000
_cell.length_b   1.000
_cell.length_c   1.000
_cell.angle_alpha   90.00
_cell.angle_beta   90.00
_cell.angle_gamma   90.00
#
_symmetry.space_group_name_H-M   'P 1'
#
loop_
_entity.id
_entity.type
_entity.pdbx_description
1 polymer ?
#
loop_
_entity_poly.entity_id
_entity_poly.type
_entity_poly.pdbx_seq_one_letter_code
_entity_poly.pdbx_strand_id
1 'polypeptide(L)' 'MKKMIIAAIILLICVLVLISSIIQAESINHNFWWQAIGMAIVTFAVGRVNVDLFHNLKIDHLK' A
#
# COMPACT_ATOMS: atom_id res chain seq x y z
N MET A 1 -6.51 6.79 -16.64
CA MET A 1 -5.60 7.82 -16.07
C MET A 1 -5.98 8.23 -14.65
N LYS A 2 -7.11 8.91 -14.39
CA LYS A 2 -7.51 9.37 -13.03
C LYS A 2 -7.51 8.25 -11.96
N LYS A 3 -8.05 7.08 -12.29
CA LYS A 3 -8.09 5.91 -11.38
C LYS A 3 -6.69 5.38 -11.01
N MET A 4 -5.73 5.42 -11.94
CA MET A 4 -4.34 5.01 -11.71
C MET A 4 -3.62 5.94 -10.74
N ILE A 5 -3.80 7.25 -10.94
CA ILE A 5 -3.20 8.27 -10.06
C ILE A 5 -3.72 8.10 -8.63
N ILE A 6 -5.04 7.91 -8.48
CA ILE A 6 -5.66 7.66 -7.17
C ILE A 6 -5.09 6.39 -6.53
N ALA A 7 -4.99 5.28 -7.28
CA ALA A 7 -4.47 4.02 -6.76
C ALA A 7 -3.00 4.15 -6.31
N ALA A 8 -2.17 4.88 -7.08
CA ALA A 8 -0.78 5.16 -6.73
C ALA A 8 -0.65 6.03 -5.47
N ILE A 9 -1.50 7.05 -5.31
CA ILE A 9 -1.55 7.88 -4.09
C ILE A 9 -1.93 7.03 -2.88
N ILE A 10 -2.94 6.15 -3.01
CA ILE A 10 -3.36 5.26 -1.93
C ILE A 10 -2.21 4.33 -1.52
N LEU A 11 -1.49 3.75 -2.50
CA LEU A 11 -0.35 2.89 -2.23
C LEU A 11 0.76 3.65 -1.47
N LEU A 12 1.05 4.89 -1.88
CA LEU A 12 2.03 5.74 -1.22
C LEU A 12 1.65 6.02 0.24
N ILE A 13 0.37 6.31 0.51
CA ILE A 13 -0.14 6.50 1.87
C ILE A 13 0.04 5.22 2.70
N CYS A 14 -0.30 4.05 2.16
CA CYS A 14 -0.11 2.77 2.87
C CYS A 14 1.35 2.54 3.27
N VAL A 15 2.30 2.82 2.38
CA VAL A 15 3.73 2.68 2.65
C VAL A 15 4.18 3.65 3.76
N LEU A 16 3.74 4.92 3.72
CA LEU A 16 4.06 5.89 4.76
C LEU A 16 3.53 5.44 6.13
N VAL A 17 2.28 4.99 6.20
CA VAL A 17 1.67 4.52 7.45
C VAL A 17 2.36 3.25 7.96
N LEU A 18 2.79 2.35 7.08
CA LEU A 18 3.58 1.17 7.46
C LEU A 18 4.90 1.58 8.13
N ILE A 19 5.64 2.51 7.51
CA ILE A 19 6.90 3.02 8.08
C ILE A 19 6.65 3.67 9.43
N SER A 20 5.62 4.54 9.54
CA SER A 20 5.24 5.15 10.81
C SER A 20 4.86 4.12 11.88
N SER A 21 4.25 3.00 11.49
CA SER A 21 3.88 1.92 12.43
C SER A 21 5.13 1.20 12.96
N ILE A 22 6.13 0.96 12.11
CA ILE A 22 7.42 0.37 12.51
C ILE A 22 8.15 1.31 13.48
N ILE A 23 8.23 2.61 13.16
CA ILE A 23 8.87 3.60 14.04
C ILE A 23 8.19 3.64 15.41
N GLN A 24 6.86 3.60 15.46
CA GLN A 24 6.11 3.57 16.73
C GLN A 24 6.36 2.28 17.53
N ALA A 25 6.48 1.14 16.86
CA ALA A 25 6.77 -0.14 17.50
C ALA A 25 8.16 -0.17 18.15
N GLU A 26 9.15 0.41 17.47
CA GLU A 26 10.53 0.50 17.96
C GLU A 26 10.70 1.56 19.07
N SER A 27 10.10 2.75 18.89
CA SER A 27 10.39 3.91 19.75
C SER A 27 9.43 4.11 20.92
N ILE A 28 8.19 3.63 20.83
CA ILE A 28 7.14 3.91 21.83
C ILE A 28 6.71 2.65 22.56
N ASN A 29 6.24 1.63 21.82
CA ASN A 29 5.71 0.40 22.43
C ASN A 29 5.80 -0.78 21.48
N HIS A 30 6.51 -1.83 21.89
CA HIS A 30 6.65 -3.07 21.12
C HIS A 30 5.32 -3.78 20.82
N ASN A 31 4.25 -3.53 21.58
CA ASN A 31 2.93 -4.08 21.24
C ASN A 31 2.39 -3.54 19.90
N PHE A 32 2.90 -2.41 19.39
CA PHE A 32 2.56 -1.90 18.07
C PHE A 32 3.18 -2.70 16.91
N TRP A 33 4.04 -3.69 17.18
CA TRP A 33 4.46 -4.64 16.13
C TRP A 33 3.27 -5.35 15.48
N TRP A 34 2.21 -5.65 16.24
CA TRP A 34 0.97 -6.20 15.67
C TRP A 34 0.29 -5.24 14.69
N GLN A 35 0.34 -3.94 14.96
CA GLN A 35 -0.14 -2.91 14.03
C GLN A 35 0.73 -2.83 12.78
N ALA A 36 2.06 -2.87 12.93
CA ALA A 36 2.98 -2.88 11.80
C ALA A 36 2.77 -4.10 10.89
N ILE A 37 2.57 -5.29 11.47
CA ILE A 37 2.25 -6.52 10.73
C ILE A 37 0.91 -6.38 9.99
N GLY A 38 -0.13 -5.87 10.66
CA GLY A 38 -1.43 -5.60 10.03
C GLY A 38 -1.30 -4.63 8.85
N MET A 39 -0.54 -3.55 9.02
CA MET A 39 -0.27 -2.58 7.95
C MET A 39 0.56 -3.16 6.81
N ALA A 40 1.45 -4.11 7.06
CA ALA A 40 2.23 -4.78 6.02
C ALA A 40 1.29 -5.61 5.12
N ILE A 41 0.33 -6.33 5.72
CA ILE A 41 -0.68 -7.11 4.98
C ILE A 41 -1.56 -6.17 4.13
N VAL A 42 -2.05 -5.07 4.71
CA VAL A 42 -2.86 -4.08 3.98
C VAL A 42 -2.08 -3.47 2.82
N THR A 43 -0.83 -3.08 3.05
CA THR A 43 0.05 -2.50 2.01
C THR A 43 0.29 -3.48 0.87
N PHE A 44 0.50 -4.76 1.19
CA PHE A 44 0.65 -5.82 0.18
C PHE A 44 -0.63 -6.00 -0.66
N ALA A 45 -1.79 -6.08 -0.01
CA ALA A 45 -3.08 -6.22 -0.71
C ALA A 45 -3.35 -5.02 -1.65
N VAL A 46 -3.12 -3.79 -1.18
CA VAL A 46 -3.25 -2.57 -1.99
C VAL A 46 -2.25 -2.57 -3.15
N GLY A 47 -1.03 -3.05 -2.93
CA GLY A 47 -0.02 -3.22 -3.98
C GLY A 47 -0.47 -4.18 -5.08
N ARG A 48 -1.05 -5.33 -4.71
CA ARG A 48 -1.61 -6.30 -5.67
C ARG A 48 -2.73 -5.68 -6.52
N VAL A 49 -3.68 -4.99 -5.88
CA VAL A 49 -4.77 -4.29 -6.59
C VAL A 49 -4.22 -3.22 -7.55
N ASN A 50 -3.17 -2.50 -7.15
CA ASN A 50 -2.51 -1.51 -8.02
C ASN A 50 -1.87 -2.15 -9.26
N VAL A 51 -1.17 -3.28 -9.09
CA VAL A 51 -0.53 -4.02 -10.18
C VAL A 51 -1.58 -4.58 -11.16
N ASP A 52 -2.67 -5.13 -10.64
CA ASP A 52 -3.76 -5.67 -11.47
C ASP A 52 -4.46 -4.55 -12.25
N LEU A 53 -4.69 -3.39 -11.63
CA LEU A 53 -5.24 -2.22 -12.29
C LEU A 53 -4.33 -1.72 -13.43
N PHE A 54 -3.01 -1.72 -13.22
CA PHE A 54 -2.04 -1.33 -14.24
C PHE A 54 -2.02 -2.32 -15.41
N HIS A 55 -2.07 -3.63 -15.14
CA HIS A 55 -2.16 -4.65 -16.19
C HIS A 55 -3.42 -4.52 -17.04
N ASN A 56 -4.58 -4.35 -16.40
CA ASN A 56 -5.86 -4.22 -17.12
C ASN A 56 -5.87 -2.98 -18.02
N LEU A 57 -5.37 -1.83 -17.54
CA LEU A 57 -5.30 -0.62 -18.35
C LEU A 57 -4.30 -0.73 -19.51
N LYS A 58 -3.21 -1.50 -19.36
CA LYS A 58 -2.26 -1.77 -20.45
C LYS A 58 -2.90 -2.61 -21.56
N ILE A 59 -3.76 -3.56 -21.20
CA ILE A 59 -4.48 -4.42 -22.16
C ILE A 59 -5.50 -3.60 -22.96
N ASP A 60 -6.23 -2.68 -22.30
CA ASP A 60 -7.21 -1.81 -22.96
C ASP A 60 -6.57 -0.85 -23.98
N HIS A 61 -5.31 -0.47 -23.80
CA HIS A 61 -4.57 0.39 -24.74
C HIS A 61 -4.00 -0.35 -25.97
N LEU A 62 -4.03 -1.69 -25.98
CA LEU A 62 -3.51 -2.52 -27.08
C LEU A 62 -4.62 -3.06 -28.01
N LYS A 63 -5.90 -2.83 -27.68
CA LYS A 63 -7.06 -3.12 -28.53
C LYS A 63 -7.49 -1.87 -29.30
#